data_AF-A0A925E9B2-F1
#
_entry.id   AF-A0A925E9B2-F1
#
_cell.length_a   1.000
_cell.length_b   1.000
_cell.length_c   1.000
_cell.angle_alpha   90.00
_cell.angle_beta   90.00
_cell.angle_gamma   90.00
#
_symmetry.space_group_name_H-M   'P 1'
#
loop_
_entity.id
_entity.type
_entity.pdbx_description
1 polymer ?
#
loop_
_entity_poly.entity_id
_entity_poly.type
_entity_poly.pdbx_seq_one_letter_code
_entity_poly.pdbx_strand_id
1 'polypeptide(L)'
;MSNIGNIIILLLQLYNFLVIARVILSYFPNVDPYNPVVKFLFDVTEPVLAPIRELLRQQFPQGGPMDFSPIVLFLIIFVLIRLVGVLF
;
A
#
# COMPACT_ATOMS: atom_id res chain seq x y z
N MET A 1 25.46 -1.41 7.21
CA MET A 1 24.31 -1.86 6.41
C MET A 1 24.51 -3.32 6.09
N SER A 2 23.93 -4.19 6.90
CA SER A 2 23.89 -5.62 6.62
C SER A 2 23.15 -5.89 5.29
N ASN A 3 23.60 -6.89 4.53
CA ASN A 3 22.99 -7.25 3.25
C ASN A 3 21.49 -7.60 3.40
N ILE A 4 21.10 -8.10 4.57
CA ILE A 4 19.71 -8.45 4.91
C ILE A 4 18.84 -7.20 5.02
N GLY A 5 19.29 -6.17 5.76
CA GLY A 5 18.53 -4.92 5.91
C GLY A 5 18.23 -4.25 4.57
N ASN A 6 19.21 -4.25 3.66
CA ASN A 6 19.04 -3.71 2.31
C ASN A 6 17.98 -4.45 1.48
N ILE A 7 17.94 -5.79 1.57
CA ILE A 7 16.93 -6.60 0.88
C ILE A 7 15.53 -6.29 1.42
N ILE A 8 15.39 -6.18 2.75
CA ILE A 8 14.09 -5.84 3.37
C ILE A 8 13.62 -4.46 2.92
N ILE A 9 14.50 -3.46 2.93
CA ILE A 9 14.18 -2.11 2.48
C ILE A 9 13.76 -2.11 1.00
N LEU A 10 14.48 -2.86 0.15
CA LEU A 10 14.13 -3.00 -1.26
C LEU A 10 12.72 -3.58 -1.45
N LEU A 11 12.38 -4.65 -0.71
CA LEU A 11 11.05 -5.26 -0.78
C LEU A 11 9.95 -4.30 -0.33
N LEU A 12 10.18 -3.55 0.74
CA LEU A 12 9.25 -2.52 1.23
C LEU A 12 9.05 -1.40 0.19
N GLN A 13 10.13 -0.96 -0.46
CA GLN A 13 10.06 0.03 -1.55
C GLN A 13 9.29 -0.50 -2.77
N LEU A 14 9.56 -1.74 -3.19
CA LEU A 14 8.83 -2.38 -4.28
C LEU A 14 7.33 -2.48 -3.97
N TYR A 15 6.99 -2.91 -2.76
CA TYR A 15 5.59 -2.96 -2.34
C TYR A 15 4.94 -1.57 -2.31
N ASN A 16 5.67 -0.53 -1.87
CA ASN A 16 5.22 0.85 -1.93
C ASN A 16 4.87 1.29 -3.37
N PHE A 17 5.70 0.92 -4.35
CA PHE A 17 5.43 1.16 -5.77
C PHE A 17 4.16 0.44 -6.27
N LEU A 18 3.90 -0.79 -5.82
CA LEU A 18 2.65 -1.50 -6.17
C LEU A 18 1.42 -0.76 -5.63
N VAL A 19 1.48 -0.26 -4.40
CA VAL A 19 0.39 0.52 -3.81
C VAL A 19 0.19 1.84 -4.57
N ILE A 20 1.27 2.53 -4.95
CA ILE A 20 1.20 3.74 -5.80
C ILE A 20 0.53 3.41 -7.14
N ALA A 21 0.97 2.33 -7.82
CA ALA A 21 0.39 1.91 -9.08
C ALA A 21 -1.11 1.62 -8.96
N ARG A 22 -1.53 0.93 -7.88
CA ARG A 22 -2.94 0.70 -7.58
C ARG A 22 -3.71 2.02 -7.40
N VAL A 23 -3.19 2.95 -6.61
CA VAL A 23 -3.85 4.25 -6.39
C VAL A 23 -4.01 4.95 -7.72
N ILE A 24 -2.95 5.07 -8.51
CA ILE A 24 -2.98 5.68 -9.84
C ILE A 24 -4.09 5.04 -10.68
N LEU A 25 -4.12 3.70 -10.80
CA LEU A 25 -5.13 2.97 -11.56
C LEU A 25 -6.56 3.19 -11.06
N SER A 26 -6.76 3.31 -9.74
CA SER A 26 -8.11 3.54 -9.18
C SER A 26 -8.71 4.90 -9.54
N TYR A 27 -7.89 5.89 -9.90
CA TYR A 27 -8.36 7.20 -10.35
C TYR A 27 -8.61 7.25 -11.87
N PHE A 28 -8.19 6.25 -12.63
CA PHE A 28 -8.47 6.17 -14.05
C PHE A 28 -9.82 5.49 -14.30
N PRO A 29 -10.83 6.19 -14.86
CA PRO A 29 -12.19 5.68 -14.99
C PRO A 29 -12.35 4.56 -16.04
N ASN A 30 -11.39 4.39 -16.96
CA ASN A 30 -11.46 3.47 -18.09
C ASN A 30 -10.48 2.28 -17.97
N VAL A 31 -10.05 1.93 -16.76
CA VAL A 31 -9.19 0.77 -16.54
C VAL A 31 -10.04 -0.50 -16.52
N ASP A 32 -9.69 -1.47 -17.38
CA ASP A 32 -10.34 -2.78 -17.40
C ASP A 32 -10.01 -3.57 -16.11
N PRO A 33 -11.00 -3.85 -15.24
CA PRO A 33 -10.79 -4.62 -14.01
C PRO A 33 -10.35 -6.06 -14.26
N TYR A 34 -10.60 -6.61 -15.45
CA TYR A 34 -10.21 -7.96 -15.83
C TYR A 34 -8.79 -8.03 -16.37
N ASN A 35 -8.10 -6.90 -16.54
CA ASN A 35 -6.70 -6.90 -16.93
C ASN A 35 -5.86 -7.62 -15.86
N PRO A 36 -5.05 -8.63 -16.23
CA PRO A 36 -4.25 -9.41 -15.29
C PRO A 36 -3.35 -8.57 -14.39
N VAL A 37 -2.81 -7.45 -14.90
CA VAL A 37 -1.94 -6.54 -14.14
C VAL A 37 -2.73 -5.78 -13.09
N VAL A 38 -3.93 -5.31 -13.44
CA VAL A 38 -4.83 -4.64 -12.51
C VAL A 38 -5.24 -5.62 -11.42
N LYS A 39 -5.75 -6.79 -11.80
CA LYS A 39 -6.13 -7.83 -10.85
C LYS A 39 -5.00 -8.20 -9.90
N PHE A 40 -3.79 -8.42 -10.42
CA PHE A 40 -2.60 -8.71 -9.62
C PHE A 40 -2.32 -7.61 -8.59
N LEU A 41 -2.39 -6.33 -8.99
CA LEU A 41 -2.17 -5.22 -8.06
C LEU A 41 -3.21 -5.20 -6.95
N PHE A 42 -4.48 -5.42 -7.25
CA PHE A 42 -5.54 -5.51 -6.24
C PHE A 42 -5.33 -6.73 -5.34
N ASP A 43 -5.09 -7.91 -5.88
CA ASP A 43 -4.91 -9.16 -5.12
C ASP A 43 -3.73 -9.09 -4.14
N VAL A 44 -2.62 -8.44 -4.52
CA VAL A 44 -1.42 -8.31 -3.68
C VAL A 44 -1.56 -7.23 -2.61
N THR A 45 -2.29 -6.15 -2.91
CA THR A 45 -2.38 -5.00 -2.00
C THR A 45 -3.61 -5.04 -1.10
N GLU A 46 -4.70 -5.71 -1.51
CA GLU A 46 -5.96 -5.75 -0.76
C GLU A 46 -5.87 -6.42 0.61
N PRO A 47 -5.12 -7.52 0.81
CA PRO A 47 -5.00 -8.13 2.14
C PRO A 47 -4.45 -7.17 3.21
N VAL A 48 -3.68 -6.16 2.82
CA VAL A 48 -3.14 -5.14 3.72
C VAL A 48 -4.00 -3.88 3.74
N LEU A 49 -4.53 -3.44 2.58
CA LEU A 49 -5.36 -2.24 2.49
C LEU A 49 -6.75 -2.43 3.09
N ALA A 50 -7.39 -3.60 2.93
CA ALA A 50 -8.72 -3.88 3.45
C ALA A 50 -8.84 -3.69 4.98
N PRO A 51 -7.96 -4.28 5.83
CA PRO A 51 -8.04 -4.05 7.27
C PRO A 51 -7.78 -2.58 7.64
N ILE A 52 -6.85 -1.90 6.97
CA ILE A 52 -6.59 -0.47 7.21
C ILE A 52 -7.83 0.36 6.86
N ARG A 53 -8.46 0.07 5.72
CA ARG A 53 -9.68 0.75 5.25
C ARG A 53 -10.83 0.54 6.22
N GLU A 54 -11.01 -0.67 6.72
CA GLU A 54 -12.05 -1.00 7.68
C GLU A 54 -11.83 -0.28 9.01
N LEU A 55 -10.60 -0.28 9.54
CA LEU A 55 -10.26 0.46 10.74
C LEU A 55 -10.51 1.97 10.59
N LEU A 56 -10.19 2.54 9.44
CA LEU A 56 -10.44 3.95 9.14
C LEU A 56 -11.93 4.26 9.04
N ARG A 57 -12.73 3.39 8.43
CA ARG A 57 -14.19 3.55 8.35
C ARG A 57 -14.85 3.49 9.72
N GLN A 58 -14.38 2.60 10.59
CA GLN A 58 -14.87 2.50 11.96
C GLN A 58 -14.54 3.76 12.77
N GLN A 59 -13.32 4.28 12.63
CA GLN A 59 -12.85 5.45 13.38
C GLN A 59 -13.36 6.78 12.82
N PHE A 60 -13.57 6.86 11.52
CA PHE A 60 -14.08 8.04 10.83
C PHE A 60 -15.29 7.69 9.95
N PRO A 61 -16.46 7.40 10.55
CA PRO A 61 -17.66 6.98 9.81
C PRO A 61 -18.15 8.02 8.81
N GLN A 62 -17.82 9.30 9.04
CA GLN A 62 -18.20 10.43 8.19
C GLN A 62 -17.17 10.71 7.06
N GLY A 63 -16.12 9.90 6.91
CA GLY A 63 -14.99 10.14 6.01
C GLY A 63 -15.29 10.11 4.50
N GLY A 64 -16.55 9.96 4.10
CA GLY A 64 -16.96 9.93 2.70
C GLY A 64 -16.54 8.65 1.95
N PRO A 65 -16.80 8.56 0.64
CA PRO A 65 -16.52 7.36 -0.16
C PRO A 65 -15.03 7.20 -0.54
N MET A 66 -14.19 8.18 -0.23
CA MET A 66 -12.80 8.23 -0.65
C MET A 66 -11.94 7.28 0.21
N ASP A 67 -11.16 6.42 -0.45
CA ASP A 67 -10.29 5.46 0.26
C ASP A 67 -8.97 6.12 0.67
N PHE A 68 -8.84 6.46 1.95
CA PHE A 68 -7.62 7.00 2.55
C PHE A 68 -6.65 5.91 3.04
N SER A 69 -7.00 4.62 2.94
CA SER A 69 -6.14 3.52 3.38
C SER A 69 -4.74 3.49 2.73
N PRO A 70 -4.55 3.88 1.45
CA PRO A 70 -3.22 3.89 0.85
C PRO A 70 -2.27 4.89 1.51
N ILE A 71 -2.77 6.04 1.96
CA ILE A 71 -1.94 7.05 2.64
C ILE A 71 -1.43 6.50 3.97
N VAL A 72 -2.31 5.85 4.73
CA VAL A 72 -1.91 5.21 6.00
C VAL A 72 -0.91 4.10 5.74
N LEU A 73 -1.10 3.30 4.69
CA LEU A 73 -0.13 2.27 4.31
C LEU A 73 1.24 2.85 3.92
N PHE A 74 1.27 3.96 3.18
CA PHE A 74 2.52 4.66 2.86
C PHE A 74 3.28 5.12 4.11
N LEU A 75 2.56 5.65 5.11
CA LEU A 75 3.16 6.03 6.39
C LEU A 75 3.71 4.82 7.15
N ILE A 76 2.96 3.71 7.19
CA ILE A 76 3.41 2.47 7.82
C ILE A 76 4.70 1.98 7.16
N ILE A 77 4.74 1.90 5.82
CA ILE A 77 5.93 1.46 5.07
C ILE A 77 7.12 2.40 5.33
N PHE A 78 6.89 3.72 5.35
CA PHE A 78 7.95 4.69 5.67
C PHE A 78 8.57 4.43 7.05
N VAL A 79 7.74 4.23 8.06
CA VAL A 79 8.21 3.90 9.42
C VAL A 79 8.98 2.58 9.43
N LEU A 80 8.49 1.54 8.75
CA LEU A 80 9.18 0.26 8.64
C LEU A 80 10.57 0.39 7.99
N ILE A 81 10.69 1.15 6.90
CA ILE A 81 11.99 1.41 6.24
C ILE A 81 12.95 2.11 7.22
N ARG A 82 12.47 3.12 7.95
CA ARG A 82 13.28 3.83 8.95
C ARG A 82 13.74 2.91 10.06
N LEU A 83 12.84 2.09 10.60
CA LEU A 83 13.16 1.14 11.66
C LEU A 83 14.20 0.11 11.20
N VAL A 84 14.02 -0.48 10.03
CA VAL A 84 15.00 -1.43 9.47
C VAL A 84 16.36 -0.76 9.29
N GLY A 85 16.39 0.48 8.76
CA GLY A 85 17.64 1.22 8.58
C GLY A 85 18.36 1.60 9.88
N VAL A 86 17.66 1.66 11.01
CA VAL A 86 18.26 1.88 12.34
C VAL A 86 18.76 0.56 12.95
N LEU A 87 18.08 -0.55 12.69
CA LEU A 87 18.35 -1.84 13.33
C LEU A 87 19.45 -2.68 12.63
N PHE A 88 19.79 -2.40 11.36
CA PHE A 88 20.61 -3.25 10.49
C PHE A 88 21.76 -2.52 9.76
#